data_AF-A0A8H8WYS5-F1
#
_entry.id   AF-A0A8H8WYS5-F1
#
_cell.length_a   1.000
_cell.length_b   1.000
_cell.length_c   1.000
_cell.angle_alpha   90.00
_cell.angle_beta   90.00
_cell.angle_gamma   90.00
#
_symmetry.space_group_name_H-M   'P 1'
#
loop_
_entity.id
_entity.type
_entity.pdbx_description
1 polymer ?
#
loop_
_entity_poly.entity_id
_entity_poly.type
_entity_poly.pdbx_seq_one_letter_code
_entity_poly.pdbx_strand_id
1 'polypeptide(L)'
;MSRDGHVDLDLEGATHRFRLAIGDLEALQEATGLGPVALLQRLHAGLSYRFRDVRDVLRLGLIGGGTPVPRAHAIARRLDGLPCIALIAKAALVLAAALEGAEDERVGRPAGAAGPEGRIAFAAFYGAAAAMGLPAADLRAMSLWQLAAYIDGFNRARDPDAADAPTPQEEDALWAWIQDASDEGFA
;
A
#
# COMPACT_ATOMS: atom_id res chain seq x y z
N MET A 1 6.30 -2.88 11.65
CA MET A 1 4.93 -3.05 11.11
C MET A 1 4.67 -4.53 10.91
N SER A 2 3.41 -4.97 10.85
CA SER A 2 3.09 -6.39 10.65
C SER A 2 3.02 -6.76 9.15
N ARG A 3 3.19 -8.05 8.84
CA ARG A 3 3.19 -8.62 7.48
C ARG A 3 1.88 -8.41 6.72
N ASP A 4 0.77 -8.37 7.44
CA ASP A 4 -0.57 -8.05 6.93
C ASP A 4 -0.84 -6.53 6.83
N GLY A 5 0.18 -5.69 7.07
CA GLY A 5 0.13 -4.25 6.93
C GLY A 5 -0.62 -3.52 8.05
N HIS A 6 -0.85 -4.17 9.20
CA HIS A 6 -1.51 -3.50 10.32
C HIS A 6 -0.54 -2.69 11.20
N VAL A 7 -1.12 -1.69 11.86
CA VAL A 7 -0.48 -0.90 12.91
C VAL A 7 -1.49 -0.66 14.05
N ASP A 8 -1.04 -0.79 15.28
CA ASP A 8 -1.84 -0.51 16.47
C ASP A 8 -1.50 0.90 16.98
N LEU A 9 -2.50 1.79 17.06
CA LEU A 9 -2.34 3.19 17.44
C LEU A 9 -3.35 3.57 18.51
N ASP A 10 -2.97 4.45 19.43
CA ASP A 10 -3.92 5.09 20.33
C ASP A 10 -4.83 6.06 19.59
N LEU A 11 -6.13 6.01 19.88
CA LEU A 11 -7.12 6.98 19.44
C LEU A 11 -8.16 7.15 20.55
N GLU A 12 -8.33 8.39 21.03
CA GLU A 12 -9.25 8.72 22.14
C GLU A 12 -8.99 7.90 23.42
N GLY A 13 -7.72 7.56 23.71
CA GLY A 13 -7.32 6.82 24.91
C GLY A 13 -7.56 5.30 24.85
N ALA A 14 -7.89 4.77 23.66
CA ALA A 14 -7.98 3.35 23.40
C ALA A 14 -7.01 2.95 22.28
N THR A 15 -6.34 1.80 22.45
CA THR A 15 -5.56 1.20 21.36
C THR A 15 -6.50 0.61 20.32
N HIS A 16 -6.32 1.03 19.07
CA HIS A 16 -7.06 0.55 17.92
C HIS A 16 -6.11 -0.07 16.90
N ARG A 17 -6.51 -1.21 16.34
CA ARG A 17 -5.85 -1.79 15.18
C ARG A 17 -6.33 -1.10 13.91
N PHE A 18 -5.38 -0.69 13.08
CA PHE A 18 -5.63 -0.15 11.75
C PHE A 18 -4.95 -1.04 10.71
N ARG A 19 -5.66 -1.34 9.62
CA ARG A 19 -5.15 -2.09 8.48
C ARG A 19 -5.90 -1.68 7.22
N LEU A 20 -5.20 -1.52 6.11
CA LEU A 20 -5.80 -1.30 4.79
C LEU A 20 -5.43 -2.48 3.89
N ALA A 21 -6.42 -3.28 3.52
CA ALA A 21 -6.25 -4.33 2.52
C ALA A 21 -6.30 -3.74 1.10
N ILE A 22 -6.02 -4.56 0.08
CA ILE A 22 -6.07 -4.14 -1.34
C ILE A 22 -7.43 -3.51 -1.68
N GLY A 23 -8.53 -4.10 -1.22
CA GLY A 23 -9.87 -3.56 -1.44
C GLY A 23 -10.10 -2.20 -0.77
N ASP A 24 -9.46 -1.92 0.36
CA ASP A 24 -9.56 -0.64 1.06
C ASP A 24 -8.72 0.44 0.36
N LEU A 25 -7.55 0.08 -0.15
CA LEU A 25 -6.69 0.96 -0.95
C LEU A 25 -7.38 1.36 -2.26
N GLU A 26 -8.07 0.43 -2.91
CA GLU A 26 -8.90 0.69 -4.08
C GLU A 26 -10.04 1.67 -3.74
N ALA A 27 -10.78 1.40 -2.66
CA ALA A 27 -11.86 2.26 -2.20
C ALA A 27 -11.36 3.69 -1.84
N LEU A 28 -10.17 3.80 -1.23
CA LEU A 28 -9.53 5.09 -0.96
C LEU A 28 -9.18 5.85 -2.24
N GLN A 29 -8.64 5.16 -3.24
CA GLN A 29 -8.30 5.77 -4.52
C GLN A 29 -9.54 6.26 -5.29
N GLU A 30 -10.64 5.52 -5.22
CA GLU A 30 -11.93 5.93 -5.80
C GLU A 30 -12.50 7.14 -5.06
N ALA A 31 -12.47 7.13 -3.73
CA ALA A 31 -13.04 8.19 -2.91
C ALA A 31 -12.26 9.50 -2.99
N THR A 32 -10.93 9.43 -3.10
CA THR A 32 -10.05 10.60 -3.04
C THR A 32 -9.63 11.10 -4.43
N GLY A 33 -9.66 10.22 -5.44
CA GLY A 33 -9.09 10.47 -6.77
C GLY A 33 -7.58 10.23 -6.85
N LEU A 34 -6.89 10.06 -5.71
CA LEU A 34 -5.45 9.96 -5.60
C LEU A 34 -5.00 8.51 -5.41
N GLY A 35 -3.85 8.16 -5.96
CA GLY A 35 -3.20 6.91 -5.60
C GLY A 35 -2.77 6.87 -4.13
N PRO A 36 -2.72 5.70 -3.48
CA PRO A 36 -2.34 5.58 -2.07
C PRO A 36 -0.98 6.20 -1.72
N VAL A 37 0.03 6.06 -2.60
CA VAL A 37 1.36 6.67 -2.40
C VAL A 37 1.29 8.19 -2.50
N ALA A 38 0.57 8.72 -3.50
CA ALA A 38 0.36 10.16 -3.64
C ALA A 38 -0.40 10.75 -2.44
N LEU A 39 -1.40 10.01 -1.93
CA LEU A 39 -2.12 10.39 -0.72
C LEU A 39 -1.20 10.39 0.51
N LEU A 40 -0.35 9.37 0.69
CA LEU A 40 0.65 9.33 1.76
C LEU A 40 1.60 10.52 1.68
N GLN A 41 2.19 10.79 0.51
CA GLN A 41 3.10 11.91 0.31
C GLN A 41 2.43 13.25 0.63
N ARG A 42 1.17 13.42 0.22
CA ARG A 42 0.40 14.64 0.49
C ARG A 42 0.13 14.84 1.99
N LEU A 43 -0.22 13.78 2.72
CA LEU A 43 -0.39 13.83 4.17
C LEU A 43 0.94 14.08 4.88
N HIS A 44 2.01 13.43 4.45
CA HIS A 44 3.35 13.56 5.04
C HIS A 44 3.93 14.96 4.85
N ALA A 45 3.81 15.53 3.64
CA ALA A 45 4.27 16.88 3.34
C ALA A 45 3.41 17.98 4.00
N GLY A 46 2.23 17.65 4.51
CA GLY A 46 1.31 18.61 5.13
C GLY A 46 0.74 19.64 4.15
N LEU A 47 0.85 19.42 2.83
CA LEU A 47 0.40 20.35 1.80
C LEU A 47 -0.94 19.91 1.20
N SER A 48 -1.87 20.87 1.06
CA SER A 48 -3.11 20.74 0.28
C SER A 48 -4.05 19.60 0.69
N TYR A 49 -3.90 18.91 1.83
CA TYR A 49 -4.79 17.80 2.23
C TYR A 49 -6.22 18.25 2.55
N ARG A 50 -7.21 17.37 2.27
CA ARG A 50 -8.58 17.55 2.74
C ARG A 50 -8.75 16.72 4.00
N PHE A 51 -9.34 17.29 5.05
CA PHE A 51 -9.60 16.54 6.29
C PHE A 51 -10.49 15.30 6.07
N ARG A 52 -11.36 15.36 5.05
CA ARG A 52 -12.11 14.19 4.58
C ARG A 52 -11.21 13.00 4.23
N ASP A 53 -10.08 13.25 3.57
CA ASP A 53 -9.16 12.18 3.15
C ASP A 53 -8.54 11.51 4.40
N VAL A 54 -8.17 12.29 5.42
CA VAL A 54 -7.71 11.79 6.73
C VAL A 54 -8.80 10.92 7.40
N ARG A 55 -10.04 11.41 7.41
CA ARG A 55 -11.18 10.69 7.98
C ARG A 55 -11.44 9.36 7.26
N ASP A 56 -11.37 9.35 5.94
CA ASP A 56 -11.60 8.14 5.14
C ASP A 56 -10.47 7.11 5.34
N VAL A 57 -9.21 7.54 5.41
CA VAL A 57 -8.07 6.65 5.74
C VAL A 57 -8.24 6.01 7.11
N LEU A 58 -8.51 6.79 8.15
CA LEU A 58 -8.64 6.26 9.51
C LEU A 58 -9.88 5.36 9.65
N ARG A 59 -10.99 5.72 9.01
CA ARG A 59 -12.23 4.92 9.02
C ARG A 59 -12.03 3.57 8.34
N LEU A 60 -11.48 3.55 7.13
CA LEU A 60 -11.23 2.32 6.40
C LEU A 60 -10.16 1.48 7.11
N GLY A 61 -9.12 2.13 7.65
CA GLY A 61 -8.11 1.48 8.49
C GLY A 61 -8.72 0.76 9.70
N LEU A 62 -9.65 1.38 10.41
CA LEU A 62 -10.37 0.75 11.53
C LEU A 62 -11.17 -0.47 11.08
N ILE A 63 -11.89 -0.37 9.95
CA ILE A 63 -12.70 -1.46 9.40
C ILE A 63 -11.80 -2.64 9.01
N GLY A 64 -10.73 -2.38 8.25
CA GLY A 64 -9.76 -3.42 7.86
C GLY A 64 -8.99 -4.00 9.05
N GLY A 65 -8.87 -3.24 10.14
CA GLY A 65 -8.33 -3.70 11.43
C GLY A 65 -9.32 -4.50 12.30
N GLY A 66 -10.54 -4.73 11.83
CA GLY A 66 -11.56 -5.55 12.50
C GLY A 66 -12.58 -4.76 13.32
N THR A 67 -12.55 -3.43 13.31
CA THR A 67 -13.58 -2.62 13.96
C THR A 67 -14.90 -2.73 13.20
N PRO A 68 -16.03 -3.06 13.85
CA PRO A 68 -17.33 -3.15 13.16
C PRO A 68 -17.68 -1.85 12.44
N VAL A 69 -18.22 -1.95 11.22
CA VAL A 69 -18.53 -0.81 10.34
C VAL A 69 -19.31 0.31 11.06
N PRO A 70 -20.42 0.05 11.80
CA PRO A 70 -21.15 1.11 12.50
C PRO A 70 -20.29 1.84 13.54
N ARG A 71 -19.41 1.11 14.23
CA ARG A 71 -18.48 1.66 15.23
C ARG A 71 -17.39 2.49 14.58
N ALA A 72 -16.81 2.04 13.48
CA ALA A 72 -15.82 2.80 12.72
C ALA A 72 -16.40 4.12 12.20
N HIS A 73 -17.63 4.12 11.68
CA HIS A 73 -18.33 5.35 11.29
C HIS A 73 -18.62 6.27 12.49
N ALA A 74 -18.96 5.73 13.66
CA ALA A 74 -19.17 6.52 14.87
C ALA A 74 -17.88 7.19 15.35
N ILE A 75 -16.74 6.49 15.32
CA ILE A 75 -15.42 7.05 15.63
C ILE A 75 -15.06 8.13 14.61
N ALA A 76 -15.21 7.85 13.31
CA ALA A 76 -14.87 8.76 12.23
C ALA A 76 -15.59 10.12 12.32
N ARG A 77 -16.85 10.14 12.78
CA ARG A 77 -17.63 11.37 12.98
C ARG A 77 -17.09 12.27 14.11
N ARG A 78 -16.36 11.71 15.09
CA ARG A 78 -15.81 12.46 16.21
C ARG A 78 -14.44 13.07 15.93
N LEU A 79 -13.76 12.60 14.87
CA LEU A 79 -12.40 13.03 14.53
C LEU A 79 -12.30 14.55 14.31
N ASP A 80 -13.36 15.19 13.85
CA ASP A 80 -13.42 16.64 13.59
C ASP A 80 -13.17 17.48 14.85
N GLY A 81 -13.39 16.91 16.04
CA GLY A 81 -13.13 17.56 17.32
C GLY A 81 -11.74 17.29 17.91
N LEU A 82 -10.90 16.50 17.23
CA LEU A 82 -9.58 16.10 17.74
C LEU A 82 -8.43 16.91 17.10
N PRO A 83 -7.24 16.93 17.72
CA PRO A 83 -6.08 17.66 17.17
C PRO A 83 -5.70 17.18 15.77
N CYS A 84 -5.84 18.09 14.79
CA CYS A 84 -5.69 17.79 13.35
C CYS A 84 -4.32 17.16 13.01
N ILE A 85 -3.22 17.72 13.52
CA ILE A 85 -1.86 17.23 13.25
C ILE A 85 -1.68 15.79 13.74
N ALA A 86 -2.22 15.46 14.91
CA ALA A 86 -2.14 14.11 15.46
C ALA A 86 -2.91 13.11 14.57
N LEU A 87 -4.05 13.50 14.02
CA LEU A 87 -4.82 12.66 13.10
C LEU A 87 -4.14 12.48 11.75
N ILE A 88 -3.51 13.52 11.21
CA ILE A 88 -2.73 13.44 9.96
C ILE A 88 -1.55 12.48 10.14
N ALA A 89 -0.81 12.60 11.24
CA ALA A 89 0.30 11.70 11.53
C ALA A 89 -0.16 10.24 11.63
N LYS A 90 -1.29 9.98 12.30
CA LYS A 90 -1.88 8.63 12.37
C LYS A 90 -2.31 8.13 10.99
N ALA A 91 -2.98 8.95 10.18
CA ALA A 91 -3.40 8.57 8.83
C ALA A 91 -2.19 8.27 7.92
N ALA A 92 -1.13 9.07 7.99
CA ALA A 92 0.11 8.81 7.27
C ALA A 92 0.75 7.48 7.71
N LEU A 93 0.82 7.19 9.01
CA LEU A 93 1.33 5.92 9.53
C LEU A 93 0.49 4.72 9.06
N VAL A 94 -0.83 4.84 9.02
CA VAL A 94 -1.73 3.77 8.53
C VAL A 94 -1.51 3.50 7.04
N LEU A 95 -1.34 4.56 6.22
CA LEU A 95 -1.02 4.39 4.80
C LEU A 95 0.37 3.79 4.60
N ALA A 96 1.38 4.26 5.33
CA ALA A 96 2.73 3.71 5.28
C ALA A 96 2.71 2.21 5.65
N ALA A 97 1.95 1.81 6.68
CA ALA A 97 1.81 0.41 7.09
C ALA A 97 1.28 -0.49 5.97
N ALA A 98 0.28 0.02 5.24
CA ALA A 98 -0.30 -0.70 4.12
C ALA A 98 0.63 -0.80 2.90
N LEU A 99 1.51 0.19 2.71
CA LEU A 99 2.37 0.32 1.53
C LEU A 99 3.76 -0.31 1.70
N GLU A 100 4.33 -0.25 2.91
CA GLU A 100 5.72 -0.63 3.19
C GLU A 100 5.86 -2.01 3.84
N GLY A 101 4.81 -2.54 4.49
CA GLY A 101 4.85 -3.91 5.03
C GLY A 101 5.87 -4.09 6.15
N ALA A 102 6.32 -5.33 6.40
CA ALA A 102 7.36 -5.63 7.38
C ALA A 102 8.74 -5.63 6.71
N GLU A 103 9.73 -4.96 7.32
CA GLU A 103 11.07 -4.76 6.75
C GLU A 103 11.85 -6.08 6.52
N ASP A 104 11.51 -7.15 7.24
CA ASP A 104 12.33 -8.37 7.35
C ASP A 104 12.17 -9.35 6.17
N GLU A 105 11.28 -9.09 5.20
CA GLU A 105 11.12 -9.93 4.01
C GLU A 105 10.76 -9.09 2.77
N ARG A 106 11.77 -8.73 1.97
CA ARG A 106 11.59 -8.06 0.69
C ARG A 106 11.02 -9.01 -0.34
N VAL A 107 9.70 -9.19 -0.34
CA VAL A 107 9.01 -9.74 -1.51
C VAL A 107 8.82 -8.58 -2.49
N GLY A 108 9.31 -8.71 -3.72
CA GLY A 108 9.21 -7.64 -4.73
C GLY A 108 7.79 -7.08 -4.79
N ARG A 109 7.64 -5.75 -4.69
CA ARG A 109 6.33 -5.10 -4.72
C ARG A 109 5.60 -5.51 -6.01
N PRO A 110 4.31 -5.90 -5.98
CA PRO A 110 3.57 -6.19 -7.19
C PRO A 110 3.61 -4.94 -8.08
N ALA A 111 4.11 -5.09 -9.31
CA ALA A 111 4.22 -3.99 -10.26
C ALA A 111 2.83 -3.55 -10.73
N GLY A 112 2.19 -2.66 -9.98
CA GLY A 112 1.09 -1.85 -10.48
C GLY A 112 1.69 -0.58 -11.09
N ALA A 113 1.69 -0.47 -12.43
CA ALA A 113 2.13 0.76 -13.09
C ALA A 113 1.38 1.97 -12.51
N ALA A 114 2.11 2.98 -12.07
CA ALA A 114 1.53 4.20 -11.52
C ALA A 114 0.96 5.05 -12.68
N GLY A 115 -0.36 5.23 -12.70
CA GLY A 115 -1.05 6.14 -13.61
C GLY A 115 -1.01 7.60 -13.13
N PRO A 116 -1.69 8.53 -13.84
CA PRO A 116 -1.85 9.92 -13.40
C PRO A 116 -2.31 10.01 -11.94
N GLU A 117 -1.80 10.99 -11.18
CA GLU A 117 -2.05 11.15 -9.74
C GLU A 117 -1.60 9.96 -8.87
N GLY A 118 -0.63 9.16 -9.36
CA GLY A 118 -0.08 8.00 -8.66
C GLY A 118 -1.03 6.81 -8.56
N ARG A 119 -2.10 6.80 -9.36
CA ARG A 119 -3.17 5.79 -9.28
C ARG A 119 -2.63 4.40 -9.61
N ILE A 120 -2.98 3.42 -8.79
CA ILE A 120 -2.69 2.01 -9.00
C ILE A 120 -3.73 1.43 -9.97
N ALA A 121 -3.27 0.71 -10.98
CA ALA A 121 -4.12 -0.08 -11.88
C ALA A 121 -4.53 -1.41 -11.23
N PHE A 122 -5.53 -1.39 -10.33
CA PHE A 122 -5.99 -2.60 -9.61
C PHE A 122 -6.46 -3.74 -10.52
N ALA A 123 -6.85 -3.47 -11.77
CA ALA A 123 -7.17 -4.49 -12.76
C ALA A 123 -6.04 -5.53 -12.96
N ALA A 124 -4.77 -5.11 -12.88
CA ALA A 124 -3.64 -6.03 -12.97
C ALA A 124 -3.59 -7.02 -11.79
N PHE A 125 -4.03 -6.60 -10.61
CA PHE A 125 -4.07 -7.42 -9.40
C PHE A 125 -5.13 -8.51 -9.54
N TYR A 126 -6.31 -8.16 -10.07
CA TYR A 126 -7.35 -9.13 -10.38
C TYR A 126 -6.94 -10.10 -11.50
N GLY A 127 -6.21 -9.64 -12.50
CA GLY A 127 -5.63 -10.51 -13.54
C GLY A 127 -4.65 -11.54 -12.97
N ALA A 128 -3.73 -11.09 -12.10
CA ALA A 128 -2.80 -11.98 -11.40
C ALA A 128 -3.54 -12.99 -10.50
N ALA A 129 -4.54 -12.53 -9.74
CA ALA A 129 -5.38 -13.41 -8.92
C ALA A 129 -6.10 -14.47 -9.75
N ALA A 130 -6.67 -14.09 -10.90
CA ALA A 130 -7.33 -15.04 -11.80
C ALA A 130 -6.36 -16.11 -12.33
N ALA A 131 -5.13 -15.73 -12.69
CA ALA A 131 -4.10 -16.68 -13.14
C ALA A 131 -3.67 -17.68 -12.05
N MET A 132 -3.76 -17.27 -10.78
CA MET A 132 -3.48 -18.10 -9.60
C MET A 132 -4.72 -18.88 -9.10
N GLY A 133 -5.90 -18.66 -9.68
CA GLY A 133 -7.14 -19.27 -9.20
C GLY A 133 -7.66 -18.68 -7.87
N LEU A 134 -7.22 -17.48 -7.50
CA LEU A 134 -7.64 -16.79 -6.27
C LEU A 134 -8.98 -16.08 -6.47
N PRO A 135 -9.98 -16.30 -5.59
CA PRO A 135 -11.21 -15.52 -5.59
C PRO A 135 -10.95 -14.03 -5.42
N ALA A 136 -11.73 -13.19 -6.10
CA ALA A 136 -11.61 -11.73 -5.99
C ALA A 136 -11.81 -11.23 -4.56
N ALA A 137 -12.69 -11.88 -3.78
CA ALA A 137 -12.90 -11.56 -2.38
C ALA A 137 -11.63 -11.77 -1.53
N ASP A 138 -10.90 -12.86 -1.79
CA ASP A 138 -9.68 -13.19 -1.06
C ASP A 138 -8.57 -12.20 -1.42
N LEU A 139 -8.40 -11.88 -2.70
CA LEU A 139 -7.48 -10.83 -3.15
C LEU A 139 -7.76 -9.50 -2.45
N ARG A 140 -9.04 -9.08 -2.42
CA ARG A 140 -9.43 -7.80 -1.80
C ARG A 140 -9.12 -7.77 -0.31
N ALA A 141 -9.15 -8.93 0.36
CA ALA A 141 -8.86 -9.06 1.78
C ALA A 141 -7.36 -9.14 2.10
N MET A 142 -6.48 -9.37 1.11
CA MET A 142 -5.04 -9.42 1.28
C MET A 142 -4.41 -8.03 1.43
N SER A 143 -3.27 -7.94 2.11
CA SER A 143 -2.35 -6.81 1.96
C SER A 143 -1.60 -6.89 0.62
N LEU A 144 -0.99 -5.79 0.20
CA LEU A 144 -0.10 -5.79 -0.98
C LEU A 144 1.03 -6.83 -0.85
N TRP A 145 1.53 -7.04 0.38
CA TRP A 145 2.61 -7.96 0.71
C TRP A 145 2.19 -9.42 0.71
N GLN A 146 0.97 -9.71 1.18
CA GLN A 146 0.40 -11.04 1.06
C GLN A 146 0.24 -11.42 -0.42
N LEU A 147 -0.26 -10.51 -1.26
CA LEU A 147 -0.32 -10.76 -2.70
C LEU A 147 1.08 -10.97 -3.31
N ALA A 148 2.06 -10.15 -2.93
CA ALA A 148 3.44 -10.30 -3.40
C ALA A 148 3.98 -11.71 -3.12
N ALA A 149 3.76 -12.22 -1.90
CA ALA A 149 4.18 -13.56 -1.50
C ALA A 149 3.47 -14.66 -2.31
N TYR A 150 2.19 -14.48 -2.64
CA TYR A 150 1.46 -15.40 -3.51
C TYR A 150 2.04 -15.41 -4.94
N ILE A 151 2.36 -14.23 -5.49
CA ILE A 151 2.97 -14.11 -6.83
C ILE A 151 4.36 -14.76 -6.85
N ASP A 152 5.20 -14.49 -5.85
CA ASP A 152 6.52 -15.09 -5.71
C ASP A 152 6.45 -16.62 -5.64
N GLY A 153 5.58 -17.15 -4.77
CA GLY A 153 5.35 -18.60 -4.66
C GLY A 153 4.83 -19.22 -5.97
N PHE A 154 3.94 -18.53 -6.68
CA PHE A 154 3.41 -19.00 -7.96
C PHE A 154 4.48 -19.02 -9.06
N ASN A 155 5.34 -18.00 -9.11
CA ASN A 155 6.41 -17.92 -10.10
C ASN A 155 7.44 -19.03 -9.88
N ARG A 156 7.93 -19.21 -8.65
CA ARG A 156 8.87 -20.29 -8.31
C ARG A 156 8.32 -21.69 -8.61
N ALA A 157 7.02 -21.90 -8.42
CA ALA A 157 6.38 -23.18 -8.73
C ALA A 157 6.32 -23.49 -10.24
N ARG A 158 6.33 -22.46 -11.10
CA ARG A 158 6.25 -22.61 -12.56
C ARG A 158 7.60 -22.65 -13.24
N ASP A 159 8.56 -21.90 -12.72
CA ASP A 159 9.92 -21.85 -13.23
C ASP A 159 10.91 -21.84 -12.05
N PRO A 160 11.29 -23.03 -11.55
CA PRO A 160 12.20 -23.15 -10.41
C PRO A 160 13.63 -22.66 -10.70
N ASP A 161 14.00 -22.62 -11.99
CA ASP A 161 15.32 -22.22 -12.46
C ASP A 161 15.34 -20.76 -12.96
N ALA A 162 14.21 -20.04 -12.84
CA ALA A 162 14.16 -18.61 -13.13
C ALA A 162 15.19 -17.89 -12.28
N ALA A 163 16.04 -17.09 -12.93
CA ALA A 163 17.00 -16.25 -12.23
C ALA A 163 16.26 -15.36 -11.22
N ASP A 164 16.75 -15.31 -9.99
CA ASP A 164 16.24 -14.39 -8.97
C ASP A 164 16.28 -12.95 -9.50
N ALA A 165 15.41 -12.09 -8.96
CA ALA A 165 15.52 -10.66 -9.24
C ALA A 165 16.95 -10.18 -8.91
N PRO A 166 17.56 -9.33 -9.76
CA PRO A 166 18.91 -8.83 -9.51
C PRO A 166 18.98 -8.20 -8.13
N THR A 167 20.06 -8.50 -7.41
CA THR A 167 20.37 -7.87 -6.13
C THR A 167 20.52 -6.37 -6.31
N PRO A 168 20.38 -5.55 -5.25
CA PRO A 168 20.60 -4.10 -5.34
C PRO A 168 21.98 -3.74 -5.93
N GLN A 169 23.00 -4.55 -5.67
CA GLN A 169 24.32 -4.37 -6.27
C GLN A 169 24.33 -4.65 -7.78
N GLU A 170 23.60 -5.66 -8.23
CA GLU A 170 23.44 -5.97 -9.66
C GLU A 170 22.55 -4.93 -10.36
N GLU A 171 21.52 -4.40 -9.69
CA GLU A 171 20.72 -3.28 -10.18
C GLU A 171 21.58 -2.01 -10.32
N ASP A 172 22.36 -1.65 -9.29
CA ASP A 172 23.26 -0.50 -9.31
C ASP A 172 24.34 -0.66 -10.39
N ALA A 173 24.91 -1.86 -10.54
CA ALA A 173 25.90 -2.16 -11.58
C ALA A 173 25.29 -2.09 -13.00
N LEU A 174 24.04 -2.56 -13.17
CA LEU A 174 23.30 -2.46 -14.41
C LEU A 174 22.99 -1.00 -14.76
N TRP A 175 22.58 -0.20 -13.77
CA TRP A 175 22.35 1.24 -13.94
C TRP A 175 23.62 2.00 -14.31
N ALA A 176 24.73 1.70 -13.65
CA ALA A 176 26.04 2.28 -13.99
C ALA A 176 26.45 1.93 -15.42
N TRP A 177 26.27 0.66 -15.84
CA TRP A 177 26.57 0.23 -17.21
C TRP A 177 25.69 0.92 -18.26
N ILE A 178 24.39 1.11 -18.00
CA ILE A 178 23.49 1.84 -18.91
C ILE A 178 23.94 3.31 -19.05
N GLN A 179 24.38 3.95 -17.97
CA GLN A 179 24.88 5.32 -18.02
C GLN A 179 26.20 5.42 -18.82
N ASP A 180 27.15 4.51 -18.58
CA ASP A 180 28.41 4.45 -19.34
C ASP A 180 28.18 4.17 -20.84
N ALA A 181 27.26 3.25 -21.16
CA ALA A 181 26.89 2.93 -22.53
C ALA A 181 26.16 4.08 -23.25
N SER A 182 25.56 5.00 -22.49
CA SER A 182 24.95 6.23 -23.03
C SER A 182 26.01 7.29 -23.36
N ASP A 183 27.13 7.30 -22.65
CA ASP A 183 28.24 8.24 -22.84
C ASP A 183 29.18 7.84 -24.01
N GLU A 184 29.26 6.54 -24.35
CA GLU A 184 30.02 6.06 -25.53
C GLU A 184 29.24 6.14 -26.86
N GLY A 185 28.01 6.67 -26.83
CA GLY A 185 27.02 6.53 -27.91
C GLY A 185 26.64 7.78 -28.69
N PHE A 186 27.46 8.84 -28.77
CA PHE A 186 27.39 9.90 -29.81
C PHE A 186 28.73 10.66 -29.88
N ALA A 187 29.72 10.09 -30.57
CA ALA A 187 30.89 10.81 -31.07
C ALA A 187 31.19 10.38 -32.51
#